data_AF-A0A4Q3XFN0-F1
#
_entry.id   AF-A0A4Q3XFN0-F1
#
_cell.length_a   1.000
_cell.length_b   1.000
_cell.length_c   1.000
_cell.angle_alpha   90.00
_cell.angle_beta   90.00
_cell.angle_gamma   90.00
#
_symmetry.space_group_name_H-M   'P 1'
#
loop_
_entity.id
_entity.type
_entity.pdbx_description
1 polymer ?
#
loop_
_entity_poly.entity_id
_entity_poly.type
_entity_poly.pdbx_seq_one_letter_code
_entity_poly.pdbx_strand_id
1 'polypeptide(L)'
;LDFIMQFLFAFGITFLLPVLLMLLERSGIVTYEQLKSAWRYAVVAAFAISAVLTPPDVVSQFILAVPLIALYALSIVGIWFTRRRKRPVVSSEIEAISE
;
A
#
# COMPACT_ATOMS: atom_id res chain seq x y z
N LEU A 1 -19.25 12.90 15.15
CA LEU A 1 -18.08 12.16 15.68
C LEU A 1 -17.75 10.93 14.84
N ASP A 2 -18.73 10.32 14.18
CA ASP A 2 -18.55 9.07 13.42
C ASP A 2 -17.62 9.17 12.21
N PHE A 3 -17.65 10.29 11.48
CA PHE A 3 -16.76 10.50 10.32
C PHE A 3 -15.27 10.42 10.68
N ILE A 4 -14.84 11.10 11.75
CA ILE A 4 -13.44 11.12 12.18
C ILE A 4 -13.00 9.74 12.67
N MET A 5 -13.87 8.99 13.36
CA MET A 5 -13.56 7.64 13.83
C MET A 5 -13.41 6.67 12.67
N GLN A 6 -14.31 6.69 11.69
CA GLN A 6 -14.22 5.85 10.49
C GLN A 6 -12.98 6.22 9.65
N PHE A 7 -12.69 7.51 9.54
CA PHE A 7 -11.48 8.02 8.90
C PHE A 7 -10.21 7.51 9.58
N LEU A 8 -10.12 7.62 10.91
CA LEU A 8 -8.98 7.16 11.69
C LEU A 8 -8.78 5.64 11.53
N PHE A 9 -9.86 4.86 11.54
CA PHE A 9 -9.81 3.42 11.28
C PHE A 9 -9.32 3.10 9.87
N ALA A 10 -9.86 3.75 8.84
CA ALA A 10 -9.45 3.55 7.44
C ALA A 10 -7.97 3.92 7.22
N PHE A 11 -7.52 5.02 7.82
CA PHE A 11 -6.12 5.41 7.80
C PHE A 11 -5.25 4.40 8.53
N GLY A 12 -5.63 3.96 9.74
CA GLY A 12 -4.89 2.94 10.50
C GLY A 12 -4.69 1.64 9.70
N ILE A 13 -5.74 1.15 9.02
CA ILE A 13 -5.64 -0.02 8.15
C ILE A 13 -4.72 0.27 6.95
N THR A 14 -4.81 1.45 6.36
CA THR A 14 -3.94 1.82 5.23
C THR A 14 -2.47 1.95 5.65
N PHE A 15 -2.18 2.35 6.88
CA PHE A 15 -0.80 2.35 7.41
C PHE A 15 -0.18 0.95 7.55
N LEU A 16 -0.99 -0.13 7.48
CA LEU A 16 -0.48 -1.50 7.42
C LEU A 16 -0.04 -1.89 5.99
N LEU A 17 -0.59 -1.27 4.94
CA LEU A 17 -0.22 -1.55 3.54
C LEU A 17 1.30 -1.43 3.29
N PRO A 18 2.01 -0.39 3.77
CA PRO A 18 3.46 -0.31 3.57
C PRO A 18 4.24 -1.49 4.09
N VAL A 19 3.93 -1.92 5.31
CA VAL A 19 4.58 -3.09 5.93
C VAL A 19 4.21 -4.36 5.19
N LEU A 20 2.93 -4.51 4.81
CA LEU A 20 2.45 -5.65 4.03
C LEU A 20 3.15 -5.76 2.67
N LEU A 21 3.26 -4.65 1.93
CA LEU A 21 3.91 -4.60 0.63
C LEU A 21 5.42 -4.89 0.72
N MET A 22 6.09 -4.40 1.77
CA MET A 22 7.48 -4.74 2.05
C MET A 22 7.66 -6.24 2.34
N LEU A 23 6.75 -6.82 3.12
CA LEU A 23 6.79 -8.25 3.43
C LEU A 23 6.51 -9.09 2.18
N LEU A 24 5.55 -8.68 1.36
CA LEU A 24 5.15 -9.36 0.13
C LEU A 24 6.25 -9.31 -0.94
N GLU A 25 7.00 -8.21 -1.03
CA GLU A 25 8.17 -8.13 -1.90
C GLU A 25 9.35 -8.96 -1.37
N ARG A 26 9.57 -8.94 -0.05
CA ARG A 26 10.60 -9.78 0.57
C ARG A 26 10.34 -11.27 0.36
N SER A 27 9.07 -11.65 0.40
CA SER A 27 8.56 -12.99 0.09
C SER A 27 8.62 -13.33 -1.42
N GLY A 28 8.90 -12.36 -2.29
CA GLY A 28 8.98 -12.60 -3.73
C GLY A 28 7.63 -12.82 -4.42
N ILE A 29 6.51 -12.66 -3.71
CA ILE A 29 5.16 -12.76 -4.28
C ILE A 29 4.88 -11.59 -5.23
N VAL A 30 5.41 -10.40 -4.92
CA VAL A 30 5.30 -9.22 -5.79
C VAL A 30 6.66 -8.62 -6.02
N THR A 31 6.98 -8.28 -7.27
CA THR A 31 8.24 -7.63 -7.64
C THR A 31 8.15 -6.11 -7.57
N TYR A 32 9.25 -5.43 -7.24
CA TYR A 32 9.32 -3.96 -7.27
C TYR A 32 8.84 -3.37 -8.60
N GLU A 33 9.16 -4.00 -9.74
CA GLU A 33 8.71 -3.59 -11.06
C GLU A 33 7.17 -3.65 -11.18
N GLN A 34 6.54 -4.68 -10.63
CA GLN A 34 5.08 -4.77 -10.55
C GLN A 34 4.49 -3.67 -9.67
N LEU A 35 5.03 -3.43 -8.46
CA LEU A 35 4.59 -2.31 -7.62
C LEU A 35 4.74 -0.97 -8.36
N LYS A 36 5.89 -0.73 -8.99
CA LYS A 36 6.11 0.51 -9.75
C LYS A 36 5.13 0.67 -10.90
N SER A 37 4.84 -0.40 -11.64
CA SER A 37 3.83 -0.39 -12.71
C SER A 37 2.41 -0.17 -12.17
N ALA A 38 2.15 -0.62 -10.94
CA ALA A 38 0.87 -0.51 -10.28
C ALA A 38 0.60 0.86 -9.62
N TRP A 39 1.51 1.82 -9.78
CA TRP A 39 1.34 3.21 -9.33
C TRP A 39 -0.01 3.82 -9.76
N ARG A 40 -0.43 3.57 -11.00
CA ARG A 40 -1.70 4.08 -11.53
C ARG A 40 -2.90 3.49 -10.78
N TYR A 41 -2.85 2.22 -10.41
CA TYR A 41 -3.89 1.58 -9.61
C TYR A 41 -3.93 2.12 -8.18
N ALA A 42 -2.77 2.37 -7.56
CA ALA A 42 -2.70 2.96 -6.22
C ALA A 42 -3.31 4.37 -6.18
N VAL A 43 -3.05 5.20 -7.20
CA VAL A 43 -3.67 6.53 -7.31
C VAL A 43 -5.19 6.41 -7.44
N VAL A 44 -5.69 5.55 -8.33
CA VAL A 44 -7.15 5.35 -8.50
C VAL A 44 -7.79 4.82 -7.21
N ALA A 45 -7.15 3.88 -6.51
CA ALA A 45 -7.63 3.36 -5.24
C ALA A 45 -7.68 4.46 -4.16
N ALA A 46 -6.66 5.32 -4.07
CA ALA A 46 -6.65 6.44 -3.13
C ALA A 46 -7.80 7.43 -3.38
N PHE A 47 -8.07 7.76 -4.65
CA PHE A 47 -9.20 8.61 -5.02
C PHE A 47 -10.55 7.93 -4.77
N ALA A 48 -10.67 6.63 -5.01
CA ALA A 48 -11.88 5.85 -4.74
C ALA A 48 -12.18 5.79 -3.24
N ILE A 49 -11.18 5.49 -2.41
CA ILE A 49 -11.30 5.49 -0.94
C ILE A 49 -11.72 6.89 -0.45
N SER A 50 -11.07 7.94 -0.96
CA SER A 50 -11.39 9.31 -0.59
C SER A 50 -12.81 9.70 -1.00
N ALA A 51 -13.29 9.28 -2.18
CA ALA A 51 -14.66 9.54 -2.63
C ALA A 51 -15.73 8.81 -1.81
N VAL A 52 -15.40 7.67 -1.18
CA VAL A 52 -16.31 6.93 -0.30
C VAL A 52 -16.34 7.55 1.09
N LEU A 53 -15.18 7.98 1.61
CA LEU A 53 -15.12 8.55 2.96
C LEU A 53 -15.62 9.99 3.00
N THR A 54 -15.15 10.86 2.11
CA THR A 54 -15.60 12.26 2.03
C THR A 54 -16.75 12.40 1.04
N PRO A 55 -17.75 13.28 1.30
CA PRO A 55 -18.69 13.72 0.26
C PRO A 55 -17.93 14.28 -0.95
N PRO A 56 -18.58 14.45 -2.14
CA PRO A 56 -17.91 14.75 -3.41
C PRO A 56 -17.39 16.20 -3.48
N ASP A 57 -16.57 16.59 -2.52
CA ASP A 57 -15.75 17.79 -2.51
C ASP A 57 -14.35 17.43 -3.01
N VAL A 58 -14.03 17.96 -4.18
CA VAL A 58 -12.76 17.71 -4.86
C VAL A 58 -11.59 18.10 -3.97
N VAL A 59 -11.67 19.23 -3.25
CA VAL A 59 -10.56 19.73 -2.41
C VAL A 59 -10.29 18.77 -1.26
N SER A 60 -11.32 18.40 -0.50
CA SER A 60 -11.18 17.42 0.59
C SER A 60 -10.71 16.06 0.08
N GLN A 61 -11.16 15.63 -1.10
CA GLN A 61 -10.72 14.37 -1.72
C GLN A 61 -9.22 14.36 -2.03
N PHE A 62 -8.66 15.48 -2.52
CA PHE A 62 -7.22 15.61 -2.71
C PHE A 62 -6.44 15.60 -1.39
N ILE A 63 -6.94 16.28 -0.35
CA ILE A 63 -6.31 16.30 0.98
C ILE A 63 -6.19 14.88 1.55
N LEU A 64 -7.14 13.99 1.26
CA LEU A 64 -7.13 12.60 1.72
C LEU A 64 -6.37 11.65 0.79
N ALA A 65 -6.44 11.86 -0.52
CA ALA A 65 -5.74 11.03 -1.49
C ALA A 65 -4.21 11.20 -1.38
N VAL A 66 -3.74 12.43 -1.12
CA VAL A 66 -2.30 12.73 -0.96
C VAL A 66 -1.61 11.84 0.08
N PRO A 67 -2.06 11.74 1.34
CA PRO A 67 -1.40 10.89 2.32
C PRO A 67 -1.51 9.39 2.01
N LEU A 68 -2.60 8.93 1.37
CA LEU A 68 -2.71 7.53 0.91
C LEU A 68 -1.67 7.22 -0.19
N ILE A 69 -1.52 8.11 -1.17
CA ILE A 69 -0.52 8.00 -2.24
C ILE A 69 0.90 8.10 -1.64
N ALA A 70 1.11 8.98 -0.68
CA ALA A 70 2.38 9.13 0.01
C ALA A 70 2.80 7.85 0.75
N LEU A 71 1.86 7.16 1.42
CA LEU A 71 2.12 5.85 2.03
C LEU A 71 2.55 4.81 1.00
N TYR A 72 1.88 4.76 -0.15
CA TYR A 72 2.26 3.86 -1.22
C TYR A 72 3.67 4.17 -1.75
N ALA A 73 3.98 5.46 -1.98
CA ALA A 73 5.31 5.90 -2.38
C ALA A 73 6.37 5.52 -1.33
N LEU A 74 6.08 5.70 -0.04
CA LEU A 74 6.95 5.34 1.07
C LEU A 74 7.25 3.84 1.09
N SER A 75 6.25 3.02 0.78
CA SER A 75 6.37 1.56 0.65
C SER A 75 7.38 1.19 -0.44
N ILE A 76 7.24 1.79 -1.63
CA ILE A 76 8.14 1.56 -2.77
C ILE A 76 9.57 2.02 -2.45
N VAL A 77 9.73 3.18 -1.81
CA VAL A 77 11.06 3.70 -1.40
C VAL A 77 11.72 2.77 -0.39
N GLY A 78 10.96 2.27 0.58
CA GLY A 78 11.48 1.34 1.59
C GLY A 78 11.84 -0.04 1.01
N ILE A 79 11.05 -0.53 0.06
CA ILE A 79 11.39 -1.73 -0.73
C ILE A 79 12.68 -1.50 -1.52
N TRP A 80 12.80 -0.37 -2.21
CA TRP A 80 14.02 -0.02 -2.96
C TRP A 80 15.26 0.01 -2.07
N PHE A 81 15.14 0.56 -0.86
CA PHE A 81 16.23 0.59 0.11
C PHE A 81 16.61 -0.81 0.61
N THR A 82 15.61 -1.67 0.83
CA THR A 82 15.79 -3.05 1.30
C THR A 82 16.35 -3.97 0.20
N ARG A 83 15.89 -3.83 -1.05
CA ARG A 83 16.35 -4.60 -2.22
C ARG A 83 17.84 -4.43 -2.49
N ARG A 84 18.42 -3.27 -2.16
CA ARG A 84 19.88 -3.07 -2.21
C ARG A 84 20.65 -3.94 -1.22
N ARG A 85 19.99 -4.54 -0.22
CA ARG A 85 20.64 -5.31 0.86
C ARG A 85 20.48 -6.83 0.79
N LYS A 86 19.50 -7.45 0.10
CA LYS A 86 19.38 -8.94 0.07
C LYS A 86 18.44 -9.52 -1.02
N ARG A 87 18.81 -10.73 -1.49
CA ARG A 87 18.11 -11.65 -2.41
C ARG A 87 16.71 -12.06 -1.90
N PRO A 88 15.76 -12.37 -2.82
CA PRO A 88 14.39 -12.76 -2.46
C PRO A 88 14.38 -14.09 -1.70
N VAL A 89 13.68 -14.12 -0.57
CA VAL A 89 13.47 -15.29 0.28
C VAL A 89 11.97 -15.43 0.45
N VAL A 90 11.32 -16.27 -0.37
CA VAL A 90 10.21 -17.19 -0.03
C VAL A 90 9.83 -17.91 -1.33
N SER A 91 10.60 -18.93 -1.66
CA SER A 91 10.10 -20.11 -2.39
C SER A 91 9.75 -21.25 -1.42
N SER A 92 9.94 -21.06 -0.11
CA SER A 92 9.97 -22.15 0.89
C SER A 92 8.67 -22.43 1.64
N GLU A 93 7.65 -21.56 1.60
CA GLU A 93 6.40 -21.79 2.37
C GLU A 93 5.27 -22.41 1.55
N ILE A 94 5.24 -22.24 0.22
CA ILE A 94 4.24 -22.92 -0.63
C ILE A 94 4.61 -24.41 -0.82
N GLU A 95 5.91 -24.75 -0.80
CA GLU A 95 6.39 -26.14 -0.95
C GLU A 95 6.15 -26.98 0.32
N ALA A 96 6.14 -26.36 1.51
CA ALA A 96 5.91 -27.04 2.79
C ALA A 96 4.43 -27.38 3.10
N ILE A 97 3.47 -26.85 2.34
CA ILE A 97 2.04 -27.19 2.48
C ILE A 97 1.64 -28.28 1.46
N SER A 98 2.49 -28.56 0.47
CA SER A 98 2.29 -29.60 -0.55
C SER A 98 2.94 -30.95 -0.24
N GLU A 99 3.70 -31.07 0.85
CA GLU A 99 4.25 -32.34 1.36
C GLU A 99 3.38 -32.94 2.48
#